data_AF-N9NHM0-F1
#
_entry.id   AF-N9NHM0-F1
#
_cell.length_a   1.000
_cell.length_b   1.000
_cell.length_c   1.000
_cell.angle_alpha   90.00
_cell.angle_beta   90.00
_cell.angle_gamma   90.00
#
_symmetry.space_group_name_H-M   'P 1'
#
loop_
_entity.id
_entity.type
_entity.pdbx_description
1 polymer ?
#
loop_
_entity_poly.entity_id
_entity_poly.type
_entity_poly.pdbx_seq_one_letter_code
_entity_poly.pdbx_strand_id
1 'polypeptide(L)'
;MINSYWKRFLYLEKKLIELSNYIDLDERNFKTFSLEIMSLYLSTCSEIEAIYKEISNKKGKNYNFREFRQDFSSLKNNQFLIAKVSLKYNSLELTPFIDINQKKEECDDFVPIKWWQDHNSIKHDRDMNFQYATLENFIDIR
;
A
#
# COMPACT_ATOMS: atom_id res chain seq x y z
N MET A 1 -12.72 -17.94 -0.78
CA MET A 1 -11.49 -17.13 -0.91
C MET A 1 -11.77 -15.62 -0.84
N ILE A 2 -12.73 -15.07 -1.60
CA ILE A 2 -13.08 -13.62 -1.57
C ILE A 2 -13.44 -13.12 -0.16
N ASN A 3 -14.20 -13.91 0.60
CA ASN A 3 -14.62 -13.57 1.97
C ASN A 3 -13.43 -13.38 2.93
N SER A 4 -12.28 -14.06 2.71
CA SER A 4 -11.13 -13.92 3.60
C SER A 4 -10.32 -12.64 3.35
N TYR A 5 -10.16 -12.20 2.10
CA TYR A 5 -9.55 -10.90 1.77
C TYR A 5 -10.37 -9.75 2.36
N TRP A 6 -11.69 -9.79 2.19
CA TRP A 6 -12.59 -8.76 2.74
C TRP A 6 -12.52 -8.69 4.27
N LYS A 7 -12.52 -9.84 4.95
CA LYS A 7 -12.36 -9.90 6.40
C LYS A 7 -11.04 -9.29 6.87
N ARG A 8 -9.93 -9.55 6.17
CA ARG A 8 -8.60 -8.99 6.51
C ARG A 8 -8.53 -7.50 6.21
N PHE A 9 -9.14 -7.04 5.11
CA PHE A 9 -9.31 -5.62 4.84
C PHE A 9 -10.05 -4.90 5.98
N LEU A 10 -11.24 -5.39 6.37
CA LEU A 10 -12.01 -4.79 7.47
C LEU A 10 -11.25 -4.80 8.80
N TYR A 11 -10.45 -5.85 9.05
CA TYR A 11 -9.58 -5.89 10.22
C TYR A 11 -8.50 -4.80 10.18
N LEU A 12 -7.79 -4.65 9.05
CA LEU A 12 -6.76 -3.63 8.87
C LEU A 12 -7.35 -2.22 8.90
N GLU A 13 -8.55 -2.02 8.38
CA GLU A 13 -9.29 -0.75 8.46
C GLU A 13 -9.64 -0.41 9.92
N LYS A 14 -10.19 -1.37 10.66
CA LYS A 14 -10.44 -1.20 12.10
C LYS A 14 -9.17 -0.81 12.86
N LYS A 15 -8.03 -1.43 12.54
CA LYS A 15 -6.73 -1.10 13.17
C LYS A 15 -6.24 0.32 12.86
N LEU A 16 -6.46 0.81 11.65
CA LEU A 16 -6.16 2.21 11.31
C LEU A 16 -7.03 3.17 12.13
N ILE A 17 -8.31 2.87 12.31
CA ILE A 17 -9.22 3.67 13.15
C ILE A 17 -8.80 3.62 14.64
N GLU A 18 -8.30 2.48 15.12
CA GLU A 18 -7.75 2.38 16.47
C GLU A 18 -6.48 3.24 16.62
N LEU A 19 -5.59 3.22 15.62
CA LEU A 19 -4.37 4.03 15.58
C LEU A 19 -4.69 5.54 15.59
N SER A 20 -5.76 5.96 14.93
CA SER A 20 -6.15 7.38 14.88
C SER A 20 -6.56 7.97 16.23
N ASN A 21 -6.80 7.15 17.25
CA ASN A 21 -7.01 7.64 18.62
C ASN A 21 -5.72 8.18 19.26
N TYR A 22 -4.55 7.81 18.74
CA TYR A 22 -3.24 8.18 19.27
C TYR A 22 -2.48 9.14 18.35
N ILE A 23 -2.67 9.00 17.04
CA ILE A 23 -1.99 9.78 16.02
C ILE A 23 -3.03 10.25 15.00
N ASP A 24 -3.29 11.55 14.96
CA ASP A 24 -4.24 12.10 13.99
C ASP A 24 -3.74 11.90 12.55
N LEU A 25 -4.65 11.64 11.61
CA LEU A 25 -4.32 11.43 10.19
C LEU A 25 -4.16 12.78 9.48
N ASP A 26 -3.09 13.47 9.86
CA ASP A 26 -2.75 14.83 9.45
C ASP A 26 -1.30 14.88 8.95
N GLU A 27 -1.04 15.73 7.95
CA GLU A 27 0.28 15.89 7.33
C GLU A 27 1.40 16.17 8.33
N ARG A 28 1.10 16.84 9.44
CA ARG A 28 2.07 17.11 10.53
C ARG A 28 2.58 15.82 11.18
N ASN A 29 1.78 14.76 11.14
CA ASN A 29 2.10 13.46 11.75
C ASN A 29 2.66 12.45 10.75
N PHE A 30 2.78 12.79 9.46
CA PHE A 30 3.17 11.86 8.39
C PHE A 30 4.49 11.15 8.63
N LYS A 31 5.46 11.85 9.23
CA LYS A 31 6.78 11.29 9.56
C LYS A 31 6.80 10.44 10.83
N THR A 32 5.68 10.29 11.53
CA THR A 32 5.59 9.45 12.73
C THR A 32 5.75 7.99 12.35
N PHE A 33 6.66 7.29 13.02
CA PHE A 33 6.86 5.86 12.86
C PHE A 33 6.79 5.16 14.22
N SER A 34 6.33 3.91 14.24
CA SER A 34 6.22 3.11 15.46
C SER A 34 6.17 1.62 15.13
N LEU A 35 6.31 0.77 16.14
CA LEU A 35 6.16 -0.68 15.97
C LEU A 35 4.75 -1.05 15.47
N GLU A 36 3.72 -0.33 15.94
CA GLU A 36 2.35 -0.55 15.50
C GLU A 36 2.18 -0.15 14.03
N ILE A 37 2.70 1.02 13.63
CA ILE A 37 2.65 1.47 12.22
C ILE A 37 3.40 0.47 11.33
N MET A 38 4.59 0.02 11.74
CA MET A 38 5.35 -0.99 10.99
C MET A 38 4.56 -2.29 10.83
N SER A 39 3.95 -2.79 11.91
CA SER A 39 3.15 -4.02 11.89
C SER A 39 1.98 -3.90 10.91
N LEU A 40 1.23 -2.80 10.96
CA LEU A 40 0.10 -2.54 10.08
C LEU A 40 0.53 -2.33 8.63
N TYR A 41 1.62 -1.61 8.42
CA TYR A 41 2.20 -1.33 7.12
C TYR A 41 2.65 -2.59 6.39
N LEU A 42 3.47 -3.42 7.04
CA LEU A 42 3.95 -4.69 6.48
C LEU A 42 2.79 -5.66 6.22
N SER A 43 1.80 -5.71 7.13
CA SER A 43 0.60 -6.55 6.96
C SER A 43 -0.23 -6.10 5.75
N THR A 44 -0.42 -4.79 5.58
CA THR A 44 -1.18 -4.21 4.46
C THR A 44 -0.49 -4.48 3.13
N CYS A 45 0.84 -4.28 3.05
CA CYS A 45 1.62 -4.61 1.85
C CYS A 45 1.51 -6.11 1.50
N SER A 46 1.57 -6.98 2.50
CA SER A 46 1.46 -8.43 2.29
C SER A 46 0.07 -8.84 1.76
N GLU A 47 -1.00 -8.19 2.22
CA GLU A 47 -2.34 -8.42 1.68
C GLU A 47 -2.48 -7.93 0.24
N ILE A 48 -1.91 -6.77 -0.09
CA ILE A 48 -1.88 -6.26 -1.46
C ILE A 48 -1.11 -7.22 -2.37
N GLU A 49 0.04 -7.73 -1.92
CA GLU A 49 0.77 -8.77 -2.63
C GLU A 49 -0.08 -10.01 -2.93
N ALA A 50 -0.85 -10.46 -1.95
CA ALA A 50 -1.73 -11.61 -2.12
C ALA A 50 -2.89 -11.31 -3.09
N ILE A 51 -3.51 -10.14 -2.97
CA ILE A 51 -4.63 -9.70 -3.83
C ILE A 51 -4.17 -9.57 -5.27
N TYR A 52 -3.05 -8.89 -5.54
CA TYR A 52 -2.64 -8.68 -6.93
C TYR A 52 -2.24 -9.98 -7.63
N LYS A 53 -1.66 -10.94 -6.90
CA LYS A 53 -1.35 -12.29 -7.41
C LYS A 53 -2.61 -13.09 -7.71
N GLU A 54 -3.67 -12.89 -6.92
CA GLU A 54 -4.98 -13.51 -7.15
C GLU A 54 -5.65 -12.93 -8.41
N ILE A 55 -5.76 -11.60 -8.53
CA ILE A 55 -6.46 -10.96 -9.67
C ILE A 55 -5.73 -11.14 -11.01
N SER A 56 -4.40 -11.27 -10.97
CA SER A 56 -3.58 -11.58 -12.16
C SER A 56 -3.56 -13.08 -12.51
N ASN A 57 -4.17 -13.94 -11.69
CA ASN A 57 -4.11 -15.40 -11.80
C ASN A 57 -2.66 -15.94 -11.83
N LYS A 58 -1.77 -15.32 -11.04
CA LYS A 58 -0.34 -15.67 -10.92
C LYS A 58 0.01 -16.27 -9.56
N LYS A 59 -0.99 -16.77 -8.83
CA LYS A 59 -0.81 -17.40 -7.51
C LYS A 59 0.22 -18.54 -7.58
N GLY A 60 1.16 -18.56 -6.63
CA GLY A 60 2.22 -19.57 -6.56
C GLY A 60 3.35 -19.41 -7.59
N LYS A 61 3.31 -18.37 -8.43
CA LYS A 61 4.40 -18.03 -9.35
C LYS A 61 5.28 -16.96 -8.73
N ASN A 62 6.54 -16.90 -9.18
CA ASN A 62 7.40 -15.73 -8.96
C ASN A 62 6.80 -14.57 -9.77
N TYR A 63 5.83 -13.88 -9.17
CA TYR A 63 5.16 -12.71 -9.71
C TYR A 63 5.44 -11.53 -8.79
N ASN A 64 6.27 -10.62 -9.25
CA ASN A 64 6.73 -9.47 -8.48
C ASN A 64 5.94 -8.21 -8.83
N PHE A 65 6.14 -7.16 -8.04
CA PHE A 65 5.42 -5.91 -8.21
C PHE A 65 5.70 -5.20 -9.54
N ARG A 66 6.90 -5.34 -10.12
CA ARG A 66 7.21 -4.76 -11.44
C ARG A 66 6.37 -5.40 -12.54
N GLU A 67 6.24 -6.72 -12.52
CA GLU A 67 5.38 -7.46 -13.45
C GLU A 67 3.90 -7.08 -13.25
N PHE A 68 3.46 -6.91 -11.99
CA PHE A 68 2.13 -6.39 -11.70
C PHE A 68 1.89 -5.00 -12.30
N ARG A 69 2.83 -4.08 -12.19
CA ARG A 69 2.72 -2.73 -12.81
C ARG A 69 2.61 -2.81 -14.33
N GLN A 70 3.37 -3.72 -14.97
CA GLN A 70 3.29 -3.93 -16.42
C GLN A 70 1.91 -4.45 -16.85
N ASP A 71 1.35 -5.36 -16.06
CA ASP A 71 0.04 -5.95 -16.33
C ASP A 71 -1.14 -5.04 -15.91
N PHE A 72 -0.90 -3.99 -15.11
CA PHE A 72 -1.95 -3.20 -14.46
C PHE A 72 -2.97 -2.61 -15.44
N SER A 73 -2.52 -2.12 -16.59
CA SER A 73 -3.39 -1.58 -17.65
C SER A 73 -4.31 -2.64 -18.28
N SER A 74 -3.91 -3.91 -18.24
CA SER A 74 -4.68 -5.05 -18.78
C SER A 74 -5.71 -5.61 -17.79
N LEU A 75 -5.66 -5.20 -16.52
CA LEU A 75 -6.58 -5.67 -15.49
C LEU A 75 -7.99 -5.13 -15.74
N LYS A 76 -8.99 -6.02 -15.65
CA LYS A 76 -10.39 -5.60 -15.70
C LYS A 76 -10.69 -4.68 -14.52
N ASN A 77 -11.34 -3.56 -14.83
CA ASN A 77 -11.78 -2.56 -13.85
C ASN A 77 -10.63 -1.95 -13.01
N ASN A 78 -9.43 -1.81 -13.58
CA ASN A 78 -8.29 -1.14 -12.94
C ASN A 78 -8.62 0.27 -12.42
N GLN A 79 -9.60 0.95 -13.00
CA GLN A 79 -10.13 2.24 -12.54
C GLN A 79 -10.58 2.23 -11.07
N PHE A 80 -11.08 1.09 -10.54
CA PHE A 80 -11.45 1.00 -9.12
C PHE A 80 -10.24 0.96 -8.20
N LEU A 81 -9.09 0.50 -8.69
CA LEU A 81 -7.85 0.45 -7.90
C LEU A 81 -7.20 1.83 -7.76
N ILE A 82 -7.56 2.79 -8.62
CA ILE A 82 -7.10 4.19 -8.58
C ILE A 82 -8.24 5.16 -8.22
N ALA A 83 -9.35 4.64 -7.71
CA ALA A 83 -10.47 5.48 -7.32
C ALA A 83 -10.11 6.28 -6.06
N LYS A 84 -10.47 7.56 -6.06
CA LYS A 84 -10.28 8.43 -4.89
C LYS A 84 -11.10 7.92 -3.71
N VAL A 85 -10.46 7.78 -2.56
CA VAL A 85 -11.06 7.31 -1.31
C VAL A 85 -11.01 8.43 -0.28
N SER A 86 -12.16 8.72 0.32
CA SER A 86 -12.27 9.64 1.46
C SER A 86 -12.44 8.83 2.74
N LEU A 87 -11.60 9.08 3.74
CA LEU A 87 -11.83 8.50 5.06
C LEU A 87 -12.98 9.23 5.73
N LYS A 88 -14.03 8.50 6.12
CA LYS A 88 -15.31 9.08 6.61
C LYS A 88 -15.18 10.08 7.77
N TYR A 89 -14.06 10.06 8.49
CA TYR A 89 -13.80 10.86 9.67
C TYR A 89 -12.72 11.93 9.51
N ASN A 90 -12.03 12.01 8.35
CA ASN A 90 -11.04 13.07 8.06
C ASN A 90 -11.26 13.66 6.66
N SER A 91 -10.85 14.91 6.45
CA SER A 91 -10.81 15.54 5.14
C SER A 91 -9.70 15.00 4.23
N LEU A 92 -9.03 13.93 4.64
CA LEU A 92 -7.95 13.30 3.89
C LEU A 92 -8.54 12.53 2.71
N GLU A 93 -8.08 12.91 1.53
CA GLU A 93 -8.44 12.28 0.28
C GLU A 93 -7.21 11.54 -0.26
N LEU A 94 -7.35 10.23 -0.42
CA LEU A 94 -6.29 9.36 -0.91
C LEU A 94 -6.65 8.87 -2.31
N THR A 95 -5.65 8.72 -3.17
CA THR A 95 -5.82 8.09 -4.48
C THR A 95 -4.86 6.91 -4.55
N PRO A 96 -5.32 5.71 -4.15
CA PRO A 96 -4.48 4.53 -4.07
C PRO A 96 -3.85 4.26 -5.44
N PHE A 97 -2.60 3.83 -5.48
CA PHE A 97 -1.94 3.41 -6.71
C PHE A 97 -1.94 4.45 -7.85
N ILE A 98 -2.15 5.75 -7.60
CA ILE A 98 -2.22 6.76 -8.66
C ILE A 98 -0.94 6.78 -9.52
N ASP A 99 0.21 6.54 -8.89
CA ASP A 99 1.50 6.53 -9.55
C ASP A 99 1.84 5.17 -10.20
N ILE A 100 0.95 4.17 -10.15
CA ILE A 100 1.27 2.79 -10.55
C ILE A 100 1.72 2.67 -12.01
N ASN A 101 1.22 3.54 -12.88
CA ASN A 101 1.57 3.57 -14.30
C ASN A 101 2.51 4.72 -14.69
N GLN A 102 3.00 5.52 -13.73
CA GLN A 102 3.91 6.63 -14.06
C GLN A 102 5.23 6.10 -14.61
N LYS A 103 5.64 6.65 -15.74
CA LYS A 103 6.88 6.35 -16.45
C LYS A 103 7.86 7.50 -16.30
N LYS A 104 9.15 7.20 -16.31
CA LYS A 104 10.21 8.21 -16.36
C LYS A 104 10.20 8.88 -17.73
N GLU A 105 10.52 10.17 -17.78
CA GLU A 105 10.54 10.92 -19.04
C GLU A 105 11.67 10.43 -19.98
N GLU A 106 12.78 10.00 -19.40
CA GLU A 106 14.02 9.67 -20.14
C GLU A 106 14.06 8.22 -20.66
N CYS A 107 13.18 7.33 -20.19
CA CYS A 107 13.18 5.91 -20.54
C CYS A 107 11.83 5.24 -20.24
N ASP A 108 11.55 4.09 -20.88
CA ASP A 108 10.30 3.32 -20.67
C ASP A 108 10.24 2.56 -19.32
N ASP A 109 10.97 3.01 -18.30
CA ASP A 109 10.90 2.46 -16.95
C ASP A 109 9.87 3.20 -16.07
N PHE A 110 9.34 2.50 -15.08
CA PHE A 110 8.41 3.09 -14.12
C PHE A 110 9.13 4.03 -13.12
N VAL A 111 8.44 5.08 -12.71
CA VAL A 111 8.82 5.88 -11.55
C VAL A 111 8.72 5.00 -10.30
N PRO A 112 9.77 4.94 -9.45
CA PRO A 112 9.72 4.14 -8.24
C PRO A 112 8.62 4.60 -7.28
N ILE A 113 7.86 3.66 -6.69
CA ILE A 113 6.83 3.99 -5.70
C ILE A 113 7.46 3.97 -4.31
N LYS A 114 7.42 5.11 -3.63
CA LYS A 114 8.05 5.30 -2.32
C LYS A 114 7.62 4.26 -1.30
N TRP A 115 6.31 4.12 -1.04
CA TRP A 115 5.81 3.16 -0.06
C TRP A 115 6.16 1.70 -0.42
N TRP A 116 6.40 1.36 -1.69
CA TRP A 116 6.81 0.01 -2.03
C TRP A 116 8.31 -0.21 -1.81
N GLN A 117 9.13 0.79 -2.13
CA GLN A 117 10.57 0.75 -1.88
C GLN A 117 10.87 0.66 -0.39
N ASP A 118 10.24 1.53 0.40
CA ASP A 118 10.41 1.60 1.85
C ASP A 118 9.95 0.31 2.53
N HIS A 119 8.83 -0.27 2.06
CA HIS A 119 8.37 -1.60 2.49
C HIS A 119 9.43 -2.67 2.24
N ASN A 120 10.03 -2.71 1.04
CA ASN A 120 11.07 -3.70 0.73
C ASN A 120 12.32 -3.50 1.59
N SER A 121 12.75 -2.25 1.83
CA SER A 121 13.86 -1.94 2.73
C SER A 121 13.62 -2.49 4.13
N ILE A 122 12.43 -2.25 4.70
CA ILE A 122 12.04 -2.79 6.02
C ILE A 122 11.97 -4.33 5.98
N LYS A 123 11.40 -4.91 4.93
CA LYS A 123 11.27 -6.36 4.77
C LYS A 123 12.63 -7.08 4.76
N HIS A 124 13.66 -6.44 4.19
CA HIS A 124 15.01 -7.00 4.10
C HIS A 124 15.88 -6.70 5.32
N ASP A 125 15.74 -5.54 5.95
CA ASP A 125 16.48 -5.14 7.14
C ASP A 125 15.62 -4.21 8.01
N ARG A 126 14.93 -4.77 9.01
CA ARG A 126 14.00 -4.03 9.87
C ARG A 126 14.71 -3.09 10.82
N ASP A 127 15.87 -3.49 11.33
CA ASP A 127 16.57 -2.77 12.39
C ASP A 127 17.14 -1.46 11.84
N MET A 128 17.70 -1.48 10.63
CA MET A 128 18.27 -0.29 9.99
C MET A 128 17.22 0.62 9.33
N ASN A 129 16.04 0.08 9.00
CA ASN A 129 15.04 0.78 8.19
C ASN A 129 13.72 1.05 8.93
N PHE A 130 13.67 0.82 10.25
CA PHE A 130 12.48 1.01 11.06
C PHE A 130 11.82 2.39 10.88
N GLN A 131 12.62 3.44 10.72
CA GLN A 131 12.16 4.82 10.48
C GLN A 131 11.34 4.99 9.20
N TYR A 132 11.40 4.05 8.25
CA TYR A 132 10.59 4.10 7.04
C TYR A 132 9.16 3.57 7.25
N ALA A 133 8.86 3.00 8.42
CA ALA A 133 7.50 2.64 8.80
C ALA A 133 6.69 3.86 9.24
N THR A 134 6.60 4.86 8.37
CA THR A 134 5.93 6.13 8.65
C THR A 134 4.42 6.03 8.43
N LEU A 135 3.67 6.91 9.10
CA LEU A 135 2.23 7.05 8.89
C LEU A 135 1.92 7.33 7.41
N GLU A 136 2.69 8.22 6.78
CA GLU A 136 2.60 8.54 5.34
C GLU A 136 2.70 7.29 4.47
N ASN A 137 3.78 6.50 4.64
CA ASN A 137 3.95 5.28 3.86
C ASN A 137 2.83 4.27 4.11
N PHE A 138 2.28 4.22 5.33
CA PHE A 138 1.16 3.34 5.65
C PHE A 138 -0.16 3.78 4.99
N ILE A 139 -0.46 5.08 4.98
CA ILE A 139 -1.71 5.61 4.40
C ILE A 139 -1.64 5.75 2.87
N ASP A 140 -0.48 6.04 2.29
CA ASP A 140 -0.28 6.19 0.83
C ASP A 140 -0.55 4.91 0.03
N ILE A 141 -0.47 3.77 0.70
CA ILE A 141 -0.83 2.47 0.13
C ILE A 141 -2.34 2.40 -0.21
N ARG A 142 -3.17 3.13 0.53
CA ARG A 142 -4.61 2.86 0.67
C ARG A 142 -5.51 3.62 -0.27
#